data_AF-A0A958G5Y6-F1
#
_entry.id   AF-A0A958G5Y6-F1
#
_cell.length_a   1.000
_cell.length_b   1.000
_cell.length_c   1.000
_cell.angle_alpha   90.00
_cell.angle_beta   90.00
_cell.angle_gamma   90.00
#
_symmetry.space_group_name_H-M   'P 1'
#
loop_
_entity.id
_entity.type
_entity.pdbx_description
1 polymer ?
#
loop_
_entity_poly.entity_id
_entity_poly.type
_entity_poly.pdbx_seq_one_letter_code
_entity_poly.pdbx_strand_id
1 'polypeptide(L)'
;VLATQNPVDLDYKGLSNTGTWFIGRLQTEQDKERLADGLASAKSGGLDKKALMERISTLDKREFLLQNVHEEHPQLFKTRWAMSYLCGPLTRNQIKSLMASRQAAPAAAAPSAAPVAARKAPEKTDPRPVLPPEIRQYYAPARQTGAGKIVYHPYLIAGGEVQIFNNRYGVAETIPVAHALEIDGDAPALNWDAAQKIVFQPELLGSDVLPDASYLSLHSDIRKAATYDQLDKQYESFVYRDYQLVLWKSSGANAVSRPGENERDFRIRLSQSAHEQRDLAMDRLKRSYAGKIRTLERQLLTAEQQAAREADQYDQKKMDMAVSIGTTLLGSIFGSRSRSGVSQAARSASKLGKEKRDIERAEAKVAKIHQQIQELEARLQREMDAIAAQYDPMSEQLEDVVLRPKKSDIYQKWYGILWVPFRHDAQGVASLHPAIG
;
A
#
# COMPACT_ATOMS: atom_id res chain seq x y z
N VAL A 1 -4.74 18.58 -1.80
CA VAL A 1 -3.99 18.85 -0.56
C VAL A 1 -3.32 20.20 -0.73
N LEU A 2 -3.68 21.18 0.09
CA LEU A 2 -3.08 22.51 0.09
C LEU A 2 -2.14 22.61 1.30
N ALA A 3 -0.94 23.13 1.09
CA ALA A 3 0.04 23.34 2.15
C ALA A 3 0.64 24.74 2.00
N THR A 4 0.68 25.50 3.09
CA THR A 4 1.28 26.84 3.14
C THR A 4 1.94 27.04 4.50
N GLN A 5 2.96 27.90 4.53
CA GLN A 5 3.52 28.43 5.78
C GLN A 5 2.89 29.76 6.19
N ASN A 6 2.22 30.43 5.25
CA ASN A 6 1.57 31.73 5.42
C ASN A 6 0.06 31.57 5.21
N PRO A 7 -0.74 31.47 6.29
CA PRO A 7 -2.19 31.33 6.15
C PRO A 7 -2.87 32.58 5.59
N VAL A 8 -2.19 33.74 5.61
CA VAL A 8 -2.65 35.00 4.99
C VAL A 8 -2.84 34.88 3.47
N ASP A 9 -2.08 34.00 2.82
CA ASP A 9 -2.15 33.78 1.37
C ASP A 9 -3.39 32.97 0.95
N LEU A 10 -4.15 32.44 1.91
CA LEU A 10 -5.34 31.64 1.66
C LEU A 10 -6.60 32.51 1.70
N ASP A 11 -7.35 32.48 0.59
CA ASP A 11 -8.67 33.09 0.53
C ASP A 11 -9.61 32.42 1.54
N TYR A 12 -10.49 33.23 2.13
CA TYR A 12 -11.51 32.83 3.09
C TYR A 12 -12.38 31.68 2.56
N LYS A 13 -12.68 31.66 1.24
CA LYS A 13 -13.40 30.55 0.58
C LYS A 13 -12.62 29.25 0.53
N GLY A 14 -11.29 29.32 0.43
CA GLY A 14 -10.43 28.14 0.47
C GLY A 14 -10.36 27.53 1.87
N LEU A 15 -10.37 28.39 2.88
CA LEU A 15 -10.43 28.00 4.29
C LEU A 15 -11.79 27.34 4.61
N SER A 16 -12.92 27.95 4.25
CA SER A 16 -14.25 27.43 4.61
C SER A 16 -14.60 26.06 3.99
N ASN A 17 -14.04 25.72 2.82
CA ASN A 17 -14.34 24.48 2.09
C ASN A 17 -13.44 23.30 2.46
N THR A 18 -12.46 23.50 3.35
CA THR A 18 -11.54 22.44 3.75
C THR A 18 -12.13 21.59 4.88
N GLY A 19 -12.42 20.32 4.62
CA GLY A 19 -13.02 19.39 5.60
C GLY A 19 -12.04 18.82 6.62
N THR A 20 -10.73 18.87 6.37
CA THR A 20 -9.70 18.34 7.28
C THR A 20 -8.47 19.22 7.29
N TRP A 21 -8.02 19.58 8.49
CA TRP A 21 -6.93 20.52 8.71
C TRP A 21 -5.85 19.90 9.58
N PHE A 22 -4.60 20.09 9.18
CA PHE A 22 -3.42 19.79 9.98
C PHE A 22 -2.71 21.10 10.27
N ILE A 23 -2.86 21.60 11.49
CA ILE A 23 -2.37 22.92 11.88
C ILE A 23 -1.10 22.72 12.69
N GLY A 24 0.03 23.17 12.15
CA GLY A 24 1.29 23.22 12.89
C GLY A 24 1.34 24.43 13.83
N ARG A 25 2.46 24.56 14.55
CA ARG A 25 2.71 25.73 15.40
C ARG A 25 2.77 27.01 14.59
N LEU A 26 1.95 28.00 14.95
CA LEU A 26 1.99 29.36 14.40
C LEU A 26 2.60 30.32 15.42
N GLN A 27 3.46 31.23 14.95
CA GLN A 27 4.16 32.18 15.84
C GLN A 27 3.46 33.54 15.93
N THR A 28 2.90 34.04 14.84
CA THR A 28 2.30 35.38 14.81
C THR A 28 0.86 35.35 15.32
N GLU A 29 0.42 36.39 16.03
CA GLU A 29 -0.97 36.50 16.50
C GLU A 29 -1.96 36.66 15.33
N GLN A 30 -1.56 37.40 14.29
CA GLN A 30 -2.38 37.62 13.10
C GLN A 30 -2.71 36.32 12.36
N ASP A 31 -1.73 35.41 12.22
CA ASP A 31 -1.94 34.11 11.58
C ASP A 31 -2.88 33.22 12.40
N LYS A 32 -2.73 33.24 13.73
CA LYS A 32 -3.59 32.49 14.66
C LYS A 32 -5.02 32.99 14.60
N GLU A 33 -5.21 34.31 14.58
CA GLU A 33 -6.52 34.93 14.56
C GLU A 33 -7.28 34.60 13.28
N ARG A 34 -6.63 34.80 12.12
CA ARG A 34 -7.22 34.48 10.81
C ARG A 34 -7.57 33.00 10.68
N LEU A 35 -6.70 32.12 11.17
CA LEU A 35 -6.95 30.68 11.18
C LEU A 35 -8.15 30.33 12.07
N ALA A 36 -8.21 30.89 13.27
CA ALA A 36 -9.28 30.62 14.22
C ALA A 36 -10.64 31.11 13.68
N ASP A 37 -10.67 32.24 12.96
CA ASP A 37 -11.87 32.71 12.27
C ASP A 37 -12.32 31.76 11.15
N GLY A 38 -11.36 31.26 10.36
CA GLY A 38 -11.64 30.24 9.35
C GLY A 38 -12.22 28.95 9.95
N LEU A 39 -11.64 28.44 11.04
CA LEU A 39 -12.07 27.22 11.71
C LEU A 39 -13.41 27.36 12.44
N ALA A 40 -13.66 28.52 13.05
CA ALA A 40 -14.95 28.84 13.66
C ALA A 40 -16.07 28.93 12.62
N SER A 41 -15.77 29.46 11.42
CA SER A 41 -16.74 29.52 10.32
C SER A 41 -17.02 28.15 9.69
N ALA A 42 -16.03 27.25 9.68
CA ALA A 42 -16.14 25.93 9.06
C ALA A 42 -16.90 24.90 9.92
N LYS A 43 -17.15 25.17 11.21
CA LYS A 43 -17.83 24.23 12.12
C LYS A 43 -19.02 24.88 12.83
N SER A 44 -20.21 24.31 12.64
CA SER A 44 -21.47 24.81 13.20
C SER A 44 -21.68 24.58 14.70
N GLY A 45 -20.61 24.41 15.49
CA GLY A 45 -20.64 24.04 16.89
C GLY A 45 -19.51 24.71 17.68
N GLY A 46 -19.64 26.03 17.85
CA GLY A 46 -18.80 26.93 18.66
C GLY A 46 -17.51 26.35 19.24
N LEU A 47 -16.41 26.41 18.48
CA LEU A 47 -15.08 26.22 19.04
C LEU A 47 -14.70 27.47 19.85
N ASP A 48 -14.18 27.28 21.06
CA ASP A 48 -13.58 28.38 21.83
C ASP A 48 -12.28 28.85 21.14
N LYS A 49 -12.37 30.00 20.46
CA LYS A 49 -11.28 30.65 19.73
C LYS A 49 -10.06 30.86 20.63
N LYS A 50 -10.25 31.20 21.91
CA LYS A 50 -9.14 31.46 22.84
C LYS A 50 -8.39 30.19 23.18
N ALA A 51 -9.12 29.12 23.52
CA ALA A 51 -8.53 27.81 23.79
C ALA A 51 -7.80 27.23 22.57
N LEU A 52 -8.29 27.49 21.36
CA LEU A 52 -7.68 27.07 20.11
C LEU A 52 -6.34 27.79 19.85
N MET A 53 -6.31 29.11 20.01
CA MET A 53 -5.08 29.92 19.85
C MET A 53 -4.00 29.52 20.85
N GLU A 54 -4.39 29.23 22.10
CA GLU A 54 -3.48 28.76 23.14
C GLU A 54 -2.89 27.39 22.77
N ARG A 55 -3.73 26.43 22.37
CA ARG A 55 -3.28 25.10 21.92
C ARG A 55 -2.32 25.15 20.73
N ILE A 56 -2.57 25.99 19.74
CA ILE A 56 -1.70 26.14 18.56
C ILE A 56 -0.33 26.71 18.96
N SER A 57 -0.31 27.60 19.96
CA SER A 57 0.91 28.25 20.45
C SER A 57 1.81 27.28 21.23
N THR A 58 1.23 26.28 21.89
CA THR A 58 1.94 25.30 22.71
C THR A 58 2.37 24.04 21.96
N LEU A 59 2.02 23.89 20.67
CA LEU A 59 2.45 22.74 19.87
C LEU A 59 3.99 22.64 19.80
N ASP A 60 4.49 21.44 20.03
CA ASP A 60 5.91 21.12 19.87
C ASP A 60 6.27 20.82 18.41
N LYS A 61 7.57 20.68 18.13
CA LYS A 61 8.05 20.33 16.78
C LYS A 61 7.44 18.99 16.36
N ARG A 62 6.83 18.97 15.16
CA ARG A 62 6.18 17.78 14.55
C ARG A 62 4.89 17.34 15.25
N GLU A 63 4.29 18.22 16.01
CA GLU A 63 2.92 18.10 16.50
C GLU A 63 1.99 18.99 15.66
N PHE A 64 0.79 18.47 15.44
CA PHE A 64 -0.23 19.14 14.66
C PHE A 64 -1.54 19.09 15.43
N LEU A 65 -2.31 20.15 15.36
CA LEU A 65 -3.71 20.11 15.73
C LEU A 65 -4.51 19.63 14.52
N LEU A 66 -5.15 18.47 14.65
CA LEU A 66 -6.04 17.90 13.65
C LEU A 66 -7.46 18.37 13.90
N GLN A 67 -8.02 19.11 12.94
CA GLN A 67 -9.44 19.44 12.91
C GLN A 67 -10.09 18.71 11.75
N ASN A 68 -11.12 17.91 12.04
CA ASN A 68 -11.94 17.25 11.03
C ASN A 68 -13.40 17.66 11.25
N VAL A 69 -14.12 17.95 10.16
CA VAL A 69 -15.56 18.28 10.21
C VAL A 69 -16.41 17.16 10.79
N HIS A 70 -15.94 15.91 10.71
CA HIS A 70 -16.66 14.74 11.25
C HIS A 70 -16.38 14.46 12.74
N GLU A 71 -15.43 15.16 13.36
CA GLU A 71 -15.02 14.95 14.76
C GLU A 71 -15.54 16.08 15.65
N GLU A 72 -15.97 15.80 16.88
CA GLU A 72 -16.55 16.83 17.77
C GLU A 72 -15.52 17.82 18.32
N HIS A 73 -14.28 17.37 18.56
CA HIS A 73 -13.21 18.19 19.13
C HIS A 73 -11.89 18.07 18.34
N PRO A 74 -11.06 19.14 18.29
CA PRO A 74 -9.73 19.05 17.71
C PRO A 74 -8.86 18.03 18.46
N GLN A 75 -8.17 17.18 17.72
CA GLN A 75 -7.28 16.15 18.26
C GLN A 75 -5.81 16.56 18.11
N LEU A 76 -4.97 16.18 19.07
CA LEU A 76 -3.52 16.37 18.96
C LEU A 76 -2.93 15.21 18.15
N PHE A 77 -2.39 15.53 16.99
CA PHE A 77 -1.75 14.59 16.09
C PHE A 77 -0.23 14.70 16.23
N LYS A 78 0.40 13.65 16.78
CA LYS A 78 1.86 13.56 16.89
C LYS A 78 2.41 12.65 15.81
N THR A 79 3.46 13.11 15.12
CA THR A 79 4.14 12.28 14.13
C THR A 79 4.85 11.13 14.84
N ARG A 80 4.37 9.89 14.70
CA ARG A 80 4.98 8.72 15.37
C ARG A 80 6.44 8.58 14.95
N TRP A 81 6.70 8.52 13.65
CA TRP A 81 8.02 8.46 13.02
C TRP A 81 7.94 9.27 11.72
N ALA A 82 8.64 10.39 11.60
CA ALA A 82 8.88 11.01 10.30
C ALA A 82 9.97 10.19 9.57
N MET A 83 9.71 8.91 9.31
CA MET A 83 10.50 8.17 8.34
C MET A 83 10.10 8.71 6.97
N SER A 84 10.92 9.63 6.47
CA SER A 84 10.96 9.88 5.05
C SER A 84 11.50 8.60 4.39
N TYR A 85 10.62 7.66 4.07
CA TYR A 85 10.94 6.53 3.18
C TYR A 85 11.32 7.00 1.77
N LEU A 86 11.12 8.29 1.51
CA LEU A 86 11.62 9.00 0.36
C LEU A 86 12.88 9.73 0.78
N CYS A 87 13.95 9.62 -0.02
CA CYS A 87 15.09 10.53 0.01
C CYS A 87 14.56 11.96 0.25
N GLY A 88 15.20 12.74 1.13
CA GLY A 88 14.85 14.15 1.34
C GLY A 88 14.80 14.95 0.03
N PRO A 89 14.64 16.28 0.06
CA PRO A 89 14.52 17.07 -1.16
C PRO A 89 15.61 16.69 -2.17
N LEU A 90 15.18 16.11 -3.30
CA LEU A 90 16.11 15.58 -4.29
C LEU A 90 17.00 16.72 -4.78
N THR A 91 18.31 16.47 -4.80
CA THR A 91 19.25 17.40 -5.41
C THR A 91 18.93 17.55 -6.91
N ARG A 92 19.32 18.66 -7.54
CA ARG A 92 19.11 18.87 -8.99
C ARG A 92 19.64 17.70 -9.84
N ASN A 93 20.74 17.07 -9.43
CA ASN A 93 21.33 15.94 -10.12
C ASN A 93 20.48 14.66 -9.96
N GLN A 94 19.92 14.43 -8.78
CA GLN A 94 18.99 13.31 -8.54
C GLN A 94 17.67 13.52 -9.31
N ILE A 95 17.15 14.76 -9.36
CA ILE A 95 15.99 15.11 -10.19
C ILE A 95 16.30 14.83 -11.66
N LYS A 96 17.47 15.23 -12.16
CA LYS A 96 17.87 15.00 -13.56
C LYS A 96 17.96 13.50 -13.89
N SER A 97 18.53 12.70 -12.99
CA SER A 97 18.61 11.24 -13.15
C SER A 97 17.23 10.59 -13.13
N LEU A 98 16.36 11.01 -12.21
CA LEU A 98 15.00 10.49 -12.07
C LEU A 98 14.09 10.91 -13.26
N MET A 99 14.35 12.07 -13.84
CA MET A 99 13.66 12.57 -15.02
C MET A 99 14.20 12.00 -16.34
N ALA A 100 15.41 11.41 -16.35
CA ALA A 100 16.02 10.89 -17.58
C ALA A 100 15.16 9.79 -18.23
N SER A 101 14.57 8.90 -17.43
CA SER A 101 13.64 7.86 -17.93
C SER A 101 12.29 8.43 -18.37
N ARG A 102 11.80 9.50 -17.71
CA ARG A 102 10.58 10.22 -18.11
C ARG A 102 10.76 11.12 -19.33
N GLN A 103 11.98 11.56 -19.63
CA GLN A 103 12.33 12.34 -20.82
C GLN A 103 12.69 11.44 -22.01
N ALA A 104 13.19 10.23 -21.76
CA ALA A 104 13.46 9.22 -22.79
C ALA A 104 12.22 8.39 -23.16
N ALA A 105 11.24 8.26 -22.26
CA ALA A 105 9.90 7.84 -22.63
C ALA A 105 9.20 8.98 -23.39
N PRO A 106 8.49 8.72 -24.50
CA PRO A 106 7.58 9.72 -25.04
C PRO A 106 6.63 10.08 -23.90
N ALA A 107 6.55 11.38 -23.57
CA ALA A 107 5.80 11.86 -22.43
C ALA A 107 4.40 11.25 -22.44
N ALA A 108 4.16 10.26 -21.57
CA ALA A 108 2.82 9.90 -21.17
C ALA A 108 2.28 11.16 -20.51
N ALA A 109 1.45 11.87 -21.27
CA ALA A 109 0.84 13.10 -20.86
C ALA A 109 0.22 12.88 -19.46
N ALA A 110 0.50 13.80 -18.54
CA ALA A 110 -0.45 14.03 -17.46
C ALA A 110 -1.86 14.15 -18.08
N PRO A 111 -2.96 13.90 -17.35
CA PRO A 111 -4.27 14.34 -17.77
C PRO A 111 -4.31 15.88 -17.68
N SER A 112 -3.53 16.53 -18.55
CA SER A 112 -3.93 17.76 -19.19
C SER A 112 -5.29 17.45 -19.76
N ALA A 113 -6.29 18.28 -19.45
CA ALA A 113 -7.45 18.41 -20.32
C ALA A 113 -6.91 18.29 -21.74
N ALA A 114 -7.39 17.28 -22.48
CA ALA A 114 -6.86 16.96 -23.79
C ALA A 114 -6.67 18.28 -24.53
N PRO A 115 -5.48 18.56 -25.11
CA PRO A 115 -5.38 19.71 -25.96
C PRO A 115 -6.37 19.44 -27.08
N VAL A 116 -7.53 20.11 -27.01
CA VAL A 116 -8.38 20.31 -28.16
C VAL A 116 -7.43 20.99 -29.13
N ALA A 117 -6.90 20.21 -30.08
CA ALA A 117 -6.08 20.73 -31.15
C ALA A 117 -6.80 21.98 -31.65
N ALA A 118 -6.12 23.11 -31.75
CA ALA A 118 -6.69 24.37 -32.20
C ALA A 118 -7.40 24.14 -33.53
N ARG A 119 -8.71 23.87 -33.50
CA ARG A 119 -9.47 23.57 -34.71
C ARG A 119 -9.65 24.89 -35.41
N LYS A 120 -9.39 24.92 -36.71
CA LYS A 120 -9.78 26.06 -37.55
C LYS A 120 -11.31 26.16 -37.58
N ALA A 121 -11.80 27.37 -37.87
CA ALA A 121 -13.23 27.60 -37.98
C ALA A 121 -13.83 26.66 -39.02
N PRO A 122 -14.98 26.03 -38.73
CA PRO A 122 -15.59 25.09 -39.65
C PRO A 122 -16.01 25.81 -40.94
N GLU A 123 -15.64 25.25 -42.09
CA GLU A 123 -16.00 25.81 -43.41
C GLU A 123 -17.50 25.69 -43.71
N LYS A 124 -18.21 24.73 -43.07
CA LYS A 124 -19.66 24.51 -43.26
C LYS A 124 -20.37 24.32 -41.93
N THR A 125 -21.35 25.19 -41.66
CA THR A 125 -22.24 25.09 -40.51
C THR A 125 -23.69 25.21 -40.93
N ASP A 126 -24.55 24.37 -40.36
CA ASP A 126 -25.99 24.34 -40.60
C ASP A 126 -26.78 24.89 -39.39
N PRO A 127 -28.07 25.26 -39.57
CA PRO A 127 -29.00 25.34 -38.46
C PRO A 127 -29.18 23.97 -37.80
N ARG A 128 -29.89 23.92 -36.67
CA ARG A 128 -30.11 22.67 -35.92
C ARG A 128 -30.56 21.53 -36.85
N PRO A 129 -29.81 20.43 -36.94
CA PRO A 129 -30.14 19.34 -37.85
C PRO A 129 -31.38 18.60 -37.36
N VAL A 130 -32.30 18.36 -38.29
CA VAL A 130 -33.45 17.47 -38.09
C VAL A 130 -33.02 16.07 -38.53
N LEU A 131 -32.95 15.16 -37.57
CA LEU A 131 -32.59 13.75 -37.79
C LEU A 131 -33.80 12.85 -37.56
N PRO A 132 -33.84 11.66 -38.19
CA PRO A 132 -34.82 10.62 -37.86
C PRO A 132 -34.93 10.36 -36.35
N PRO A 133 -36.13 10.09 -35.81
CA PRO A 133 -36.37 9.91 -34.38
C PRO A 133 -35.61 8.71 -33.76
N GLU A 134 -35.20 7.73 -34.58
CA GLU A 134 -34.36 6.61 -34.20
C GLU A 134 -32.96 7.05 -33.75
N ILE A 135 -32.49 8.19 -34.28
CA ILE A 135 -31.20 8.77 -33.93
C ILE A 135 -31.39 9.68 -32.72
N ARG A 136 -31.10 9.14 -31.53
CA ARG A 136 -31.13 9.92 -30.30
C ARG A 136 -30.08 11.03 -30.35
N GLN A 137 -30.49 12.22 -29.92
CA GLN A 137 -29.63 13.39 -29.87
C GLN A 137 -29.56 13.93 -28.44
N TYR A 138 -28.34 14.22 -28.01
CA TYR A 138 -27.98 14.78 -26.72
C TYR A 138 -27.30 16.12 -26.96
N TYR A 139 -27.49 17.09 -26.06
CA TYR A 139 -26.91 18.41 -26.20
C TYR A 139 -26.20 18.78 -24.90
N ALA A 140 -24.90 19.04 -24.99
CA ALA A 140 -24.16 19.58 -23.85
C ALA A 140 -24.59 21.05 -23.62
N PRO A 141 -24.77 21.46 -22.35
CA PRO A 141 -25.23 22.80 -22.03
C PRO A 141 -24.20 23.84 -22.47
N ALA A 142 -24.68 24.96 -22.98
CA ALA A 142 -23.86 26.12 -23.34
C ALA A 142 -24.45 27.39 -22.75
N ARG A 143 -23.59 28.35 -22.38
CA ARG A 143 -24.00 29.69 -21.97
C ARG A 143 -23.41 30.70 -22.94
N GLN A 144 -24.17 31.71 -23.36
CA GLN A 144 -23.63 32.81 -24.17
C GLN A 144 -22.79 33.77 -23.31
N THR A 145 -21.64 33.31 -22.80
CA THR A 145 -20.74 34.13 -21.97
C THR A 145 -19.38 34.31 -22.64
N GLY A 146 -19.02 35.54 -23.03
CA GLY A 146 -17.75 35.89 -23.69
C GLY A 146 -17.88 36.12 -25.20
N ALA A 147 -16.81 36.64 -25.83
CA ALA A 147 -16.73 36.89 -27.27
C ALA A 147 -16.48 35.59 -28.07
N GLY A 148 -16.94 35.54 -29.32
CA GLY A 148 -16.77 34.39 -30.23
C GLY A 148 -18.06 33.63 -30.55
N LYS A 149 -18.09 32.96 -31.70
CA LYS A 149 -19.26 32.20 -32.19
C LYS A 149 -19.27 30.80 -31.55
N ILE A 150 -20.41 30.40 -31.00
CA ILE A 150 -20.59 29.02 -30.50
C ILE A 150 -21.05 28.14 -31.66
N VAL A 151 -20.31 27.05 -31.90
CA VAL A 151 -20.67 26.02 -32.87
C VAL A 151 -20.72 24.68 -32.15
N TYR A 152 -21.82 23.95 -32.32
CA TYR A 152 -21.97 22.60 -31.79
C TYR A 152 -21.31 21.58 -32.72
N HIS A 153 -20.41 20.79 -32.17
CA HIS A 153 -19.68 19.72 -32.85
C HIS A 153 -20.29 18.37 -32.48
N PRO A 154 -20.57 17.50 -33.46
CA PRO A 154 -21.18 16.20 -33.23
C PRO A 154 -20.15 15.16 -32.79
N TYR A 155 -20.52 14.39 -31.78
CA TYR A 155 -19.79 13.21 -31.32
C TYR A 155 -20.74 12.02 -31.34
N LEU A 156 -20.31 10.90 -31.90
CA LEU A 156 -20.97 9.63 -31.67
C LEU A 156 -20.66 9.18 -30.25
N ILE A 157 -21.69 8.89 -29.46
CA ILE A 157 -21.53 8.48 -28.06
C ILE A 157 -22.24 7.16 -27.81
N ALA A 158 -21.61 6.29 -27.02
CA ALA A 158 -22.19 5.02 -26.58
C ALA A 158 -21.73 4.69 -25.17
N GLY A 159 -22.61 4.05 -24.39
CA GLY A 159 -22.27 3.68 -23.02
C GLY A 159 -23.35 2.93 -22.26
N GLY A 160 -22.98 2.47 -21.08
CA GLY A 160 -23.76 1.59 -20.26
C GLY A 160 -22.90 0.93 -19.18
N GLU A 161 -23.10 -0.36 -18.96
CA GLU A 161 -22.44 -1.12 -17.91
C GLU A 161 -21.88 -2.43 -18.44
N VAL A 162 -20.69 -2.79 -17.97
CA VAL A 162 -20.07 -4.09 -18.21
C VAL A 162 -20.04 -4.85 -16.89
N GLN A 163 -20.60 -6.05 -16.88
CA GLN A 163 -20.54 -6.90 -15.71
C GLN A 163 -19.47 -7.98 -15.87
N ILE A 164 -18.70 -8.22 -14.82
CA ILE A 164 -17.67 -9.25 -14.76
C ILE A 164 -17.90 -10.09 -13.51
N PHE A 165 -18.15 -11.38 -13.72
CA PHE A 165 -18.34 -12.35 -12.65
C PHE A 165 -17.31 -13.48 -12.75
N ASN A 166 -16.66 -13.79 -11.63
CA ASN A 166 -15.75 -14.92 -11.54
C ASN A 166 -15.74 -15.52 -10.13
N ASN A 167 -16.38 -16.68 -9.96
CA ASN A 167 -16.47 -17.36 -8.66
C ASN A 167 -15.12 -17.81 -8.11
N ARG A 168 -14.15 -18.17 -8.96
CA ARG A 168 -12.82 -18.62 -8.51
C ARG A 168 -12.09 -17.51 -7.76
N TYR A 169 -12.26 -16.26 -8.20
CA TYR A 169 -11.61 -15.10 -7.62
C TYR A 169 -12.58 -14.23 -6.80
N GLY A 170 -13.83 -14.66 -6.60
CA GLY A 170 -14.83 -13.92 -5.84
C GLY A 170 -15.20 -12.57 -6.45
N VAL A 171 -15.15 -12.44 -7.77
CA VAL A 171 -15.40 -11.18 -8.48
C VAL A 171 -16.87 -11.09 -8.90
N ALA A 172 -17.52 -9.98 -8.58
CA ALA A 172 -18.85 -9.60 -9.05
C ALA A 172 -18.88 -8.07 -9.20
N GLU A 173 -18.37 -7.59 -10.33
CA GLU A 173 -18.18 -6.16 -10.59
C GLU A 173 -19.11 -5.68 -11.70
N THR A 174 -19.68 -4.49 -11.50
CA THR A 174 -20.44 -3.76 -12.51
C THR A 174 -19.71 -2.46 -12.78
N ILE A 175 -19.22 -2.30 -14.00
CA ILE A 175 -18.32 -1.20 -14.32
C ILE A 175 -18.95 -0.31 -15.40
N PRO A 176 -19.15 0.99 -15.12
CA PRO A 176 -19.70 1.90 -16.10
C PRO A 176 -18.70 2.14 -17.23
N VAL A 177 -19.19 2.12 -18.47
CA VAL A 177 -18.40 2.38 -19.67
C VAL A 177 -19.08 3.42 -20.52
N ALA A 178 -18.28 4.35 -21.05
CA ALA A 178 -18.76 5.46 -21.85
C ALA A 178 -17.65 5.92 -22.81
N HIS A 179 -17.97 6.03 -24.09
CA HIS A 179 -17.04 6.41 -25.13
C HIS A 179 -17.64 7.48 -26.04
N ALA A 180 -16.79 8.37 -26.52
CA ALA A 180 -17.12 9.37 -27.53
C ALA A 180 -16.15 9.28 -28.71
N LEU A 181 -16.69 9.29 -29.91
CA LEU A 181 -15.97 9.35 -31.16
C LEU A 181 -16.37 10.63 -31.88
N GLU A 182 -15.39 11.46 -32.23
CA GLU A 182 -15.64 12.69 -32.96
C GLU A 182 -16.16 12.39 -34.38
N ILE A 183 -17.18 13.13 -34.82
CA ILE A 183 -17.68 13.04 -36.20
C ILE A 183 -17.17 14.28 -36.95
N ASP A 184 -16.15 14.07 -37.78
CA ASP A 184 -15.63 15.12 -38.64
C ASP A 184 -16.61 15.42 -39.80
N GLY A 185 -16.64 16.68 -40.25
CA GLY A 185 -17.54 17.16 -41.30
C GLY A 185 -17.33 16.50 -42.68
N ASP A 186 -16.13 15.99 -42.96
CA ASP A 186 -15.75 15.36 -44.25
C ASP A 186 -15.63 13.82 -44.19
N ALA A 187 -15.99 13.22 -43.04
CA ALA A 187 -16.10 11.78 -42.73
C ALA A 187 -15.12 10.79 -43.42
N PRO A 188 -14.01 10.42 -42.76
CA PRO A 188 -13.38 9.11 -42.91
C PRO A 188 -13.91 8.11 -41.85
N ALA A 189 -13.72 6.81 -42.10
CA ALA A 189 -14.35 5.68 -41.42
C ALA A 189 -14.54 5.82 -39.89
N LEU A 190 -15.79 5.88 -39.44
CA LEU A 190 -16.14 5.79 -38.03
C LEU A 190 -15.66 4.45 -37.45
N ASN A 191 -14.71 4.50 -36.52
CA ASN A 191 -14.17 3.33 -35.83
C ASN A 191 -14.07 3.60 -34.34
N TRP A 192 -14.70 2.73 -33.54
CA TRP A 192 -14.63 2.78 -32.08
C TRP A 192 -13.22 2.64 -31.52
N ASP A 193 -12.26 2.07 -32.26
CA ASP A 193 -10.85 2.02 -31.87
C ASP A 193 -10.23 3.41 -31.66
N ALA A 194 -10.79 4.45 -32.31
CA ALA A 194 -10.37 5.84 -32.15
C ALA A 194 -11.20 6.59 -31.09
N ALA A 195 -12.15 5.93 -30.43
CA ALA A 195 -13.02 6.57 -29.46
C ALA A 195 -12.26 6.85 -28.14
N GLN A 196 -12.64 7.96 -27.51
CA GLN A 196 -12.10 8.39 -26.22
C GLN A 196 -13.04 7.93 -25.11
N LYS A 197 -12.48 7.40 -24.02
CA LYS A 197 -13.23 7.13 -22.80
C LYS A 197 -13.64 8.44 -22.14
N ILE A 198 -14.92 8.60 -21.83
CA ILE A 198 -15.47 9.79 -21.20
C ILE A 198 -16.23 9.43 -19.92
N VAL A 199 -16.54 10.43 -19.11
CA VAL A 199 -17.58 10.34 -18.08
C VAL A 199 -18.83 10.97 -18.67
N PHE A 200 -19.92 10.21 -18.76
CA PHE A 200 -21.15 10.69 -19.36
C PHE A 200 -22.35 10.27 -18.52
N GLN A 201 -23.15 11.26 -18.14
CA GLN A 201 -24.40 11.09 -17.40
C GLN A 201 -25.47 11.84 -18.18
N PRO A 202 -26.23 11.14 -19.05
CA PRO A 202 -27.26 11.77 -19.87
C PRO A 202 -28.28 12.57 -19.04
N GLU A 203 -28.51 12.16 -17.78
CA GLU A 203 -29.46 12.77 -16.85
C GLU A 203 -29.04 14.16 -16.39
N LEU A 204 -27.74 14.48 -16.48
CA LEU A 204 -27.20 15.80 -16.14
C LEU A 204 -27.24 16.78 -17.32
N LEU A 205 -27.60 16.32 -18.52
CA LEU A 205 -27.74 17.20 -19.67
C LEU A 205 -29.00 18.04 -19.53
N GLY A 206 -28.83 19.36 -19.55
CA GLY A 206 -29.96 20.29 -19.59
C GLY A 206 -30.68 20.25 -20.94
N SER A 207 -31.96 20.61 -20.91
CA SER A 207 -32.80 20.75 -22.12
C SER A 207 -32.51 22.04 -22.91
N ASP A 208 -31.80 22.98 -22.28
CA ASP A 208 -31.60 24.33 -22.80
C ASP A 208 -30.46 24.35 -23.83
N VAL A 209 -30.86 24.26 -25.09
CA VAL A 209 -30.00 24.54 -26.24
C VAL A 209 -30.03 26.04 -26.52
N LEU A 210 -28.89 26.64 -26.85
CA LEU A 210 -28.85 28.06 -27.19
C LEU A 210 -29.72 28.37 -28.42
N PRO A 211 -30.59 29.41 -28.36
CA PRO A 211 -31.30 29.88 -29.54
C PRO A 211 -30.29 30.38 -30.60
N ASP A 212 -30.57 30.09 -31.87
CA ASP A 212 -29.74 30.42 -33.04
C ASP A 212 -28.31 29.85 -33.04
N ALA A 213 -28.09 28.74 -32.34
CA ALA A 213 -26.82 28.02 -32.39
C ALA A 213 -26.51 27.48 -33.79
N SER A 214 -25.23 27.53 -34.18
CA SER A 214 -24.74 26.89 -35.41
C SER A 214 -24.24 25.48 -35.10
N TYR A 215 -24.42 24.57 -36.05
CA TYR A 215 -24.02 23.16 -35.93
C TYR A 215 -23.04 22.82 -37.04
N LEU A 216 -22.02 22.01 -36.75
CA LEU A 216 -21.16 21.47 -37.80
C LEU A 216 -22.01 20.60 -38.74
N SER A 217 -21.86 20.81 -40.05
CA SER A 217 -22.61 20.04 -41.04
C SER A 217 -22.30 18.55 -40.95
N LEU A 218 -23.34 17.73 -40.88
CA LEU A 218 -23.23 16.27 -40.86
C LEU A 218 -23.15 15.69 -42.27
N HIS A 219 -22.19 14.80 -42.49
CA HIS A 219 -22.13 13.95 -43.68
C HIS A 219 -23.42 13.15 -43.87
N SER A 220 -23.80 12.87 -45.12
CA SER A 220 -25.08 12.23 -45.45
C SER A 220 -25.27 10.84 -44.82
N ASP A 221 -24.17 10.11 -44.60
CA ASP A 221 -24.23 8.77 -44.00
C ASP A 221 -24.59 8.80 -42.51
N ILE A 222 -24.21 9.86 -41.79
CA ILE A 222 -24.55 10.05 -40.37
C ILE A 222 -26.03 10.40 -40.19
N ARG A 223 -26.71 10.81 -41.26
CA ARG A 223 -28.15 11.12 -41.24
C ARG A 223 -29.03 9.89 -41.45
N LYS A 224 -28.46 8.72 -41.76
CA LYS A 224 -29.19 7.47 -42.04
C LYS A 224 -29.28 6.59 -40.80
N ALA A 225 -30.48 6.14 -40.42
CA ALA A 225 -30.68 5.26 -39.26
C ALA A 225 -29.90 3.93 -39.37
N ALA A 226 -29.82 3.33 -40.57
CA ALA A 226 -29.09 2.06 -40.79
C ALA A 226 -27.60 2.12 -40.41
N THR A 227 -26.98 3.31 -40.49
CA THR A 227 -25.58 3.51 -40.05
C THR A 227 -25.43 3.25 -38.55
N TYR A 228 -26.43 3.61 -37.76
CA TYR A 228 -26.42 3.46 -36.30
C TYR A 228 -26.56 2.01 -35.87
N ASP A 229 -27.37 1.21 -36.57
CA ASP A 229 -27.50 -0.24 -36.32
C ASP A 229 -26.18 -1.00 -36.50
N GLN A 230 -25.36 -0.58 -37.47
CA GLN A 230 -24.05 -1.16 -37.70
C GLN A 230 -23.05 -0.75 -36.62
N LEU A 231 -23.01 0.55 -36.30
CA LEU A 231 -22.11 1.12 -35.30
C LEU A 231 -22.42 0.61 -33.88
N ASP A 232 -23.69 0.36 -33.57
CA ASP A 232 -24.16 -0.22 -32.31
C ASP A 232 -23.57 -1.62 -32.08
N LYS A 233 -23.67 -2.50 -33.09
CA LYS A 233 -23.06 -3.85 -33.05
C LYS A 233 -21.53 -3.81 -32.99
N GLN A 234 -20.93 -2.81 -33.64
CA GLN A 234 -19.48 -2.59 -33.56
C GLN A 234 -19.07 -2.13 -32.16
N TYR A 235 -19.88 -1.32 -31.48
CA TYR A 235 -19.60 -0.86 -30.12
C TYR A 235 -19.57 -2.02 -29.11
N GLU A 236 -20.56 -2.91 -29.15
CA GLU A 236 -20.56 -4.11 -28.29
C GLU A 236 -19.29 -4.95 -28.50
N SER A 237 -18.87 -5.13 -29.75
CA SER A 237 -17.66 -5.88 -30.09
C SER A 237 -16.38 -5.16 -29.66
N PHE A 238 -16.37 -3.82 -29.75
CA PHE A 238 -15.29 -2.97 -29.25
C PHE A 238 -15.15 -3.11 -27.73
N VAL A 239 -16.23 -2.95 -26.97
CA VAL A 239 -16.24 -3.10 -25.51
C VAL A 239 -15.83 -4.51 -25.11
N TYR A 240 -16.36 -5.54 -25.75
CA TYR A 240 -15.98 -6.94 -25.47
C TYR A 240 -14.48 -7.20 -25.65
N ARG A 241 -13.85 -6.59 -26.67
CA ARG A 241 -12.43 -6.78 -26.98
C ARG A 241 -11.52 -5.97 -26.06
N ASP A 242 -11.88 -4.71 -25.80
CA ASP A 242 -11.03 -3.77 -25.07
C ASP A 242 -11.19 -3.89 -23.54
N TYR A 243 -12.39 -4.23 -23.08
CA TYR A 243 -12.70 -4.21 -21.67
C TYR A 243 -12.14 -5.46 -20.96
N GLN A 244 -11.24 -5.21 -20.01
CA GLN A 244 -10.67 -6.24 -19.15
C GLN A 244 -10.49 -5.73 -17.72
N LEU A 245 -10.78 -6.59 -16.76
CA LEU A 245 -10.43 -6.39 -15.37
C LEU A 245 -9.15 -7.17 -15.07
N VAL A 246 -8.08 -6.46 -14.74
CA VAL A 246 -6.81 -7.06 -14.35
C VAL A 246 -6.75 -7.11 -12.83
N LEU A 247 -6.49 -8.30 -12.31
CA LEU A 247 -6.16 -8.52 -10.90
C LEU A 247 -4.73 -9.02 -10.80
N TRP A 248 -4.09 -8.81 -9.66
CA TRP A 248 -2.77 -9.38 -9.38
C TRP A 248 -2.91 -10.58 -8.47
N LYS A 249 -2.15 -11.62 -8.76
CA LYS A 249 -2.04 -12.81 -7.92
C LYS A 249 -0.62 -12.92 -7.38
N SER A 250 -0.53 -13.15 -6.09
CA SER A 250 0.69 -13.54 -5.40
C SER A 250 0.61 -15.04 -5.10
N SER A 251 1.51 -15.80 -5.73
CA SER A 251 1.56 -17.25 -5.57
C SER A 251 2.17 -17.67 -4.23
N GLY A 252 3.09 -16.88 -3.66
CA GLY A 252 3.72 -17.13 -2.37
C GLY A 252 2.78 -16.90 -1.19
N ALA A 253 2.03 -15.79 -1.20
CA ALA A 253 1.02 -15.52 -0.17
C ALA A 253 -0.34 -16.17 -0.46
N ASN A 254 -0.51 -16.82 -1.62
CA ASN A 254 -1.77 -17.38 -2.11
C ASN A 254 -2.93 -16.39 -2.01
N ALA A 255 -2.71 -15.17 -2.52
CA ALA A 255 -3.64 -14.07 -2.42
C ALA A 255 -3.86 -13.41 -3.79
N VAL A 256 -5.04 -12.82 -3.96
CA VAL A 256 -5.43 -12.08 -5.17
C VAL A 256 -5.82 -10.66 -4.78
N SER A 257 -5.54 -9.71 -5.66
CA SER A 257 -5.92 -8.30 -5.49
C SER A 257 -7.44 -8.15 -5.59
N ARG A 258 -7.95 -7.06 -5.02
CA ARG A 258 -9.34 -6.66 -5.22
C ARG A 258 -9.48 -5.93 -6.56
N PRO A 259 -10.69 -5.93 -7.17
CA PRO A 259 -10.96 -5.11 -8.33
C PRO A 259 -10.64 -3.63 -8.07
N GLY A 260 -9.85 -3.02 -8.95
CA GLY A 260 -9.44 -1.61 -8.81
C GLY A 260 -8.50 -1.29 -7.65
N GLU A 261 -8.03 -2.30 -6.88
CA GLU A 261 -6.93 -2.12 -5.94
C GLU A 261 -5.71 -1.60 -6.72
N ASN A 262 -4.90 -0.74 -6.12
CA ASN A 262 -3.61 -0.38 -6.71
C ASN A 262 -2.53 -1.36 -6.20
N GLU A 263 -1.43 -1.50 -6.96
CA GLU A 263 -0.38 -2.48 -6.62
C GLU A 263 0.21 -2.23 -5.22
N ARG A 264 0.35 -0.95 -4.81
CA ARG A 264 0.91 -0.58 -3.51
C ARG A 264 0.04 -1.10 -2.35
N ASP A 265 -1.26 -0.86 -2.40
CA ASP A 265 -2.21 -1.29 -1.38
C ASP A 265 -2.28 -2.82 -1.32
N PHE A 266 -2.22 -3.47 -2.49
CA PHE A 266 -2.14 -4.92 -2.55
C PHE A 266 -0.86 -5.44 -1.88
N ARG A 267 0.31 -4.88 -2.20
CA ARG A 267 1.59 -5.25 -1.56
C ARG A 267 1.60 -5.02 -0.06
N ILE A 268 0.97 -3.95 0.42
CA ILE A 268 0.81 -3.71 1.87
C ILE A 268 0.00 -4.85 2.50
N ARG A 269 -1.12 -5.25 1.89
CA ARG A 269 -1.95 -6.36 2.38
C ARG A 269 -1.21 -7.71 2.34
N LEU A 270 -0.43 -7.96 1.29
CA LEU A 270 0.47 -9.13 1.23
C LEU A 270 1.48 -9.11 2.37
N SER A 271 2.10 -7.95 2.63
CA SER A 271 3.10 -7.84 3.71
C SER A 271 2.53 -8.12 5.09
N GLN A 272 1.32 -7.62 5.38
CA GLN A 272 0.65 -7.89 6.64
C GLN A 272 0.34 -9.39 6.80
N SER A 273 -0.25 -10.01 5.76
CA SER A 273 -0.58 -11.43 5.81
C SER A 273 0.67 -12.31 5.93
N ALA A 274 1.75 -11.95 5.23
CA ALA A 274 3.04 -12.63 5.32
C ALA A 274 3.65 -12.53 6.73
N HIS A 275 3.59 -11.35 7.37
CA HIS A 275 4.06 -11.19 8.75
C HIS A 275 3.25 -12.04 9.74
N GLU A 276 1.93 -12.06 9.62
CA GLU A 276 1.07 -12.88 10.47
C GLU A 276 1.38 -14.38 10.31
N GLN A 277 1.53 -14.87 9.08
CA GLN A 277 1.90 -16.26 8.81
C GLN A 277 3.30 -16.61 9.34
N ARG A 278 4.27 -15.72 9.14
CA ARG A 278 5.65 -15.88 9.65
C ARG A 278 5.65 -15.97 11.17
N ASP A 279 4.95 -15.07 11.84
CA ASP A 279 4.93 -15.02 13.31
C ASP A 279 4.26 -16.27 13.89
N LEU A 280 3.17 -16.75 13.28
CA LEU A 280 2.55 -18.03 13.63
C LEU A 280 3.49 -19.23 13.44
N ALA A 281 4.27 -19.24 12.35
CA ALA A 281 5.25 -20.29 12.07
C ALA A 281 6.40 -20.26 13.09
N MET A 282 6.93 -19.08 13.40
CA MET A 282 7.97 -18.88 14.42
C MET A 282 7.48 -19.32 15.80
N ASP A 283 6.26 -18.97 16.19
CA ASP A 283 5.67 -19.37 17.47
C ASP A 283 5.48 -20.89 17.58
N ARG A 284 4.99 -21.54 16.51
CA ARG A 284 4.91 -23.00 16.46
C ARG A 284 6.29 -23.64 16.62
N LEU A 285 7.29 -23.11 15.92
CA LEU A 285 8.66 -23.61 16.00
C LEU A 285 9.22 -23.48 17.42
N LYS A 286 9.13 -22.28 18.02
CA LYS A 286 9.54 -22.02 19.41
C LYS A 286 8.87 -22.98 20.39
N ARG A 287 7.55 -23.18 20.27
CA ARG A 287 6.81 -24.12 21.13
C ARG A 287 7.33 -25.56 21.00
N SER A 288 7.66 -26.01 19.78
CA SER A 288 8.19 -27.36 19.55
C SER A 288 9.58 -27.58 20.15
N TYR A 289 10.43 -26.55 20.18
CA TYR A 289 11.76 -26.61 20.79
C TYR A 289 11.74 -26.41 22.30
N ALA A 290 10.86 -25.55 22.82
CA ALA A 290 10.74 -25.27 24.25
C ALA A 290 10.53 -26.54 25.10
N GLY A 291 9.75 -27.51 24.60
CA GLY A 291 9.56 -28.79 25.30
C GLY A 291 10.85 -29.63 25.39
N LYS A 292 11.67 -29.60 24.34
CA LYS A 292 12.94 -30.33 24.27
C LYS A 292 14.00 -29.67 25.17
N ILE A 293 14.11 -28.34 25.11
CA ILE A 293 15.02 -27.56 25.97
C ILE A 293 14.69 -27.80 27.44
N ARG A 294 13.41 -27.65 27.85
CA ARG A 294 12.99 -27.92 29.24
C ARG A 294 13.28 -29.33 29.73
N THR A 295 13.37 -30.29 28.81
CA THR A 295 13.74 -31.67 29.16
C THR A 295 15.23 -31.78 29.44
N LEU A 296 16.06 -31.17 28.59
CA LEU A 296 17.51 -31.11 28.77
C LEU A 296 17.90 -30.26 30.00
N GLU A 297 17.24 -29.13 30.25
CA GLU A 297 17.47 -28.30 31.45
C GLU A 297 17.20 -29.05 32.75
N ARG A 298 16.11 -29.84 32.80
CA ARG A 298 15.83 -30.71 33.96
C ARG A 298 16.90 -31.78 34.14
N GLN A 299 17.39 -32.35 33.05
CA GLN A 299 18.50 -33.31 33.08
C GLN A 299 19.82 -32.66 33.52
N LEU A 300 20.08 -31.43 33.08
CA LEU A 300 21.24 -30.63 33.45
C LEU A 300 21.25 -30.36 34.96
N LEU A 301 20.15 -29.84 35.50
CA LEU A 301 20.00 -29.57 36.93
C LEU A 301 20.26 -30.84 37.77
N THR A 302 19.73 -31.98 37.32
CA THR A 302 19.95 -33.27 38.00
C THR A 302 21.42 -33.70 37.92
N ALA A 303 22.06 -33.53 36.76
CA ALA A 303 23.47 -33.87 36.55
C ALA A 303 24.41 -32.96 37.37
N GLU A 304 24.13 -31.66 37.46
CA GLU A 304 24.87 -30.71 38.28
C GLU A 304 24.78 -31.04 39.77
N GLN A 305 23.58 -31.36 40.26
CA GLN A 305 23.40 -31.81 41.64
C GLN A 305 24.18 -33.11 41.94
N GLN A 306 24.24 -34.03 40.97
CA GLN A 306 25.02 -35.26 41.12
C GLN A 306 26.52 -34.95 41.16
N ALA A 307 27.02 -34.12 40.24
CA ALA A 307 28.43 -33.71 40.19
C ALA A 307 28.86 -33.00 41.47
N ALA A 308 28.04 -32.08 41.99
CA ALA A 308 28.30 -31.37 43.25
C ALA A 308 28.42 -32.35 44.43
N ARG A 309 27.51 -33.33 44.53
CA ARG A 309 27.58 -34.36 45.59
C ARG A 309 28.83 -35.22 45.50
N GLU A 310 29.26 -35.60 44.29
CA GLU A 310 30.47 -36.39 44.07
C GLU A 310 31.73 -35.59 44.42
N ALA A 311 31.75 -34.28 44.14
CA ALA A 311 32.82 -33.37 44.54
C ALA A 311 32.88 -33.18 46.07
N ASP A 312 31.74 -32.90 46.73
CA ASP A 312 31.67 -32.71 48.19
C ASP A 312 32.12 -33.96 48.96
N GLN A 313 31.76 -35.16 48.48
CA GLN A 313 32.20 -36.44 49.07
C GLN A 313 33.71 -36.66 48.95
N TYR A 314 34.32 -36.18 47.87
CA TYR A 314 35.76 -36.25 47.68
C TYR A 314 36.49 -35.28 48.62
N ASP A 315 35.95 -34.08 48.83
CA ASP A 315 36.51 -33.08 49.74
C ASP A 315 36.36 -33.45 51.22
N GLN A 316 35.21 -33.99 51.64
CA GLN A 316 35.02 -34.50 53.01
C GLN A 316 35.97 -35.67 53.32
N LYS A 317 36.18 -36.59 52.38
CA LYS A 317 37.12 -37.71 52.56
C LYS A 317 38.59 -37.27 52.57
N LYS A 318 38.93 -36.18 51.89
CA LYS A 318 40.23 -35.51 52.05
C LYS A 318 40.43 -34.99 53.47
N MET A 319 39.37 -34.45 54.07
CA MET A 319 39.37 -33.95 55.44
C MET A 319 39.49 -35.09 56.47
N ASP A 320 38.82 -36.23 56.23
CA ASP A 320 39.02 -37.46 57.02
C ASP A 320 40.44 -38.04 56.89
N MET A 321 41.09 -37.87 55.73
CA MET A 321 42.50 -38.25 55.53
C MET A 321 43.49 -37.31 56.25
N ALA A 322 43.13 -36.03 56.41
CA ALA A 322 43.94 -35.01 57.07
C ALA A 322 44.01 -35.16 58.60
N VAL A 323 43.23 -36.04 59.20
CA VAL A 323 43.21 -36.29 60.66
C VAL A 323 44.11 -37.48 61.09
N SER A 324 44.86 -38.11 60.17
CA SER A 324 45.76 -39.23 60.54
C SER A 324 47.22 -39.11 60.08
N ILE A 325 47.72 -37.90 59.85
CA ILE A 325 49.17 -37.64 59.75
C ILE A 325 49.59 -36.82 60.96
N GLY A 326 49.65 -37.50 62.11
CA GLY A 326 50.02 -36.87 63.37
C GLY A 326 50.40 -37.91 64.41
N THR A 327 51.72 -38.11 64.57
CA THR A 327 52.41 -38.74 65.71
C THR A 327 52.44 -40.27 65.77
N THR A 328 53.49 -40.86 65.20
CA THR A 328 54.25 -42.02 65.72
C THR A 328 55.40 -42.28 64.73
N LEU A 329 56.71 -42.22 65.01
CA LEU A 329 57.52 -42.15 66.24
C LEU A 329 58.92 -41.58 65.89
N LEU A 330 59.48 -40.76 66.79
CA LEU A 330 60.93 -40.70 67.00
C LEU A 330 61.22 -41.34 68.36
N GLY A 331 62.17 -42.29 68.38
CA GLY A 331 62.72 -42.94 69.57
C GLY A 331 62.56 -44.47 69.52
N SER A 332 63.59 -45.31 69.63
CA SER A 332 65.05 -45.21 69.55
C SER A 332 65.57 -46.64 69.76
N ILE A 333 66.76 -46.96 69.24
CA ILE A 333 67.79 -47.79 69.90
C ILE A 333 67.25 -48.99 70.71
N PHE A 334 67.05 -50.13 70.05
CA PHE A 334 67.39 -51.47 70.55
C PHE A 334 67.32 -52.46 69.36
N GLY A 335 68.49 -52.97 68.93
CA GLY A 335 68.62 -54.34 68.43
C GLY A 335 68.07 -54.74 67.05
N SER A 336 68.98 -54.70 66.07
CA SER A 336 69.23 -55.73 65.04
C SER A 336 68.13 -56.22 64.07
N ARG A 337 68.42 -55.95 62.78
CA ARG A 337 68.37 -56.84 61.59
C ARG A 337 67.01 -57.20 60.95
N SER A 338 66.92 -56.72 59.70
CA SER A 338 66.73 -57.51 58.47
C SER A 338 65.32 -57.95 58.03
N ARG A 339 64.82 -57.18 57.04
CA ARG A 339 63.91 -57.48 55.92
C ARG A 339 63.54 -58.95 55.59
N SER A 340 62.23 -59.18 55.47
CA SER A 340 61.47 -59.62 54.25
C SER A 340 60.00 -59.81 54.65
N GLY A 341 58.92 -59.41 53.98
CA GLY A 341 58.64 -58.73 52.72
C GLY A 341 57.14 -58.91 52.39
N VAL A 342 56.42 -57.78 52.29
CA VAL A 342 55.22 -57.51 51.45
C VAL A 342 53.97 -58.41 51.57
N SER A 343 52.87 -57.81 52.08
CA SER A 343 51.54 -57.85 51.40
C SER A 343 50.48 -57.00 52.12
N GLN A 344 50.46 -55.65 51.96
CA GLN A 344 49.20 -54.87 52.14
C GLN A 344 49.28 -53.36 51.78
N ALA A 345 50.08 -52.96 50.78
CA ALA A 345 50.18 -51.54 50.39
C ALA A 345 49.70 -51.22 48.97
N ALA A 346 48.80 -52.05 48.39
CA ALA A 346 48.34 -51.88 47.00
C ALA A 346 46.83 -51.60 46.83
N ARG A 347 46.04 -51.48 47.90
CA ARG A 347 44.56 -51.28 47.79
C ARG A 347 44.06 -49.88 48.15
N SER A 348 44.89 -49.00 48.69
CA SER A 348 44.52 -47.62 49.03
C SER A 348 44.75 -46.61 47.90
N ALA A 349 45.72 -46.84 47.00
CA ALA A 349 45.98 -45.97 45.85
C ALA A 349 45.01 -46.18 44.67
N SER A 350 44.45 -47.38 44.51
CA SER A 350 43.47 -47.71 43.44
C SER A 350 42.09 -47.08 43.68
N LYS A 351 41.72 -46.83 44.94
CA LYS A 351 40.42 -46.22 45.32
C LYS A 351 40.38 -44.71 45.03
N LEU A 352 41.45 -43.99 45.35
CA LEU A 352 41.61 -42.55 45.06
C LEU A 352 41.59 -42.24 43.55
N GLY A 353 42.21 -43.10 42.73
CA GLY A 353 42.17 -42.95 41.28
C GLY A 353 40.81 -43.29 40.65
N LYS A 354 39.94 -44.01 41.36
CA LYS A 354 38.59 -44.35 40.92
C LYS A 354 37.60 -43.22 41.24
N GLU A 355 37.70 -42.63 42.43
CA GLU A 355 36.86 -41.52 42.88
C GLU A 355 37.12 -40.23 42.09
N LYS A 356 38.38 -39.92 41.74
CA LYS A 356 38.67 -38.81 40.81
C LYS A 356 38.05 -39.02 39.41
N ARG A 357 38.04 -40.27 38.93
CA ARG A 357 37.39 -40.65 37.67
C ARG A 357 35.86 -40.62 37.74
N ASP A 358 35.27 -40.64 38.94
CA ASP A 358 33.82 -40.49 39.11
C ASP A 358 33.43 -39.01 38.91
N ILE A 359 34.13 -38.08 39.57
CA ILE A 359 33.97 -36.63 39.38
C ILE A 359 34.15 -36.22 37.90
N GLU A 360 35.24 -36.67 37.27
CA GLU A 360 35.51 -36.37 35.85
C GLU A 360 34.37 -36.87 34.93
N ARG A 361 33.74 -38.01 35.25
CA ARG A 361 32.60 -38.53 34.49
C ARG A 361 31.31 -37.74 34.73
N ALA A 362 31.07 -37.29 35.96
CA ALA A 362 29.92 -36.45 36.29
C ALA A 362 30.02 -35.07 35.62
N GLU A 363 31.19 -34.44 35.64
CA GLU A 363 31.47 -33.19 34.94
C GLU A 363 31.34 -33.34 33.41
N ALA A 364 31.87 -34.42 32.84
CA ALA A 364 31.72 -34.71 31.41
C ALA A 364 30.24 -34.89 31.00
N LYS A 365 29.40 -35.44 31.90
CA LYS A 365 27.96 -35.56 31.67
C LYS A 365 27.26 -34.20 31.67
N VAL A 366 27.59 -33.31 32.61
CA VAL A 366 27.11 -31.92 32.65
C VAL A 366 27.51 -31.20 31.35
N ALA A 367 28.79 -31.25 30.98
CA ALA A 367 29.30 -30.64 29.75
C ALA A 367 28.58 -31.15 28.50
N LYS A 368 28.33 -32.46 28.42
CA LYS A 368 27.59 -33.06 27.30
C LYS A 368 26.14 -32.54 27.20
N ILE A 369 25.42 -32.45 28.31
CA ILE A 369 24.04 -31.93 28.31
C ILE A 369 24.04 -30.45 27.94
N HIS A 370 25.02 -29.68 28.44
CA HIS A 370 25.18 -28.27 28.09
C HIS A 370 25.43 -28.08 26.58
N GLN A 371 26.30 -28.90 25.99
CA GLN A 371 26.52 -28.93 24.54
C GLN A 371 25.23 -29.28 23.77
N GLN A 372 24.44 -30.25 24.25
CA GLN A 372 23.16 -30.60 23.60
C GLN A 372 22.15 -29.45 23.63
N ILE A 373 22.09 -28.67 24.71
CA ILE A 373 21.24 -27.47 24.79
C ILE A 373 21.72 -26.45 23.75
N GLN A 374 23.02 -26.13 23.72
CA GLN A 374 23.59 -25.16 22.78
C GLN A 374 23.37 -25.56 21.31
N GLU A 375 23.56 -26.84 20.98
CA GLU A 375 23.30 -27.35 19.62
C GLU A 375 21.83 -27.21 19.23
N LEU A 376 20.92 -27.47 20.17
CA LEU A 376 19.48 -27.39 19.95
C LEU A 376 19.00 -25.94 19.81
N GLU A 377 19.56 -25.01 20.58
CA GLU A 377 19.34 -23.57 20.45
C GLU A 377 19.90 -23.03 19.13
N ALA A 378 21.13 -23.41 18.76
CA ALA A 378 21.72 -23.03 17.48
C ALA A 378 20.93 -23.58 16.27
N ARG A 379 20.31 -24.75 16.42
CA ARG A 379 19.40 -25.29 15.41
C ARG A 379 18.09 -24.52 15.34
N LEU A 380 17.48 -24.19 16.48
CA LEU A 380 16.28 -23.35 16.54
C LEU A 380 16.53 -22.01 15.85
N GLN A 381 17.67 -21.35 16.13
CA GLN A 381 18.01 -20.07 15.52
C GLN A 381 18.13 -20.18 13.99
N ARG A 382 18.84 -21.20 13.49
CA ARG A 382 18.96 -21.44 12.04
C ARG A 382 17.60 -21.68 11.35
N GLU A 383 16.73 -22.46 11.98
CA GLU A 383 15.38 -22.72 11.46
C GLU A 383 14.51 -21.45 11.52
N MET A 384 14.65 -20.60 12.55
CA MET A 384 13.99 -19.29 12.63
C MET A 384 14.49 -18.32 11.54
N ASP A 385 15.80 -18.27 11.30
CA ASP A 385 16.40 -17.41 10.26
C ASP A 385 15.96 -17.86 8.86
N ALA A 386 15.85 -19.18 8.63
CA ALA A 386 15.33 -19.72 7.37
C ALA A 386 13.86 -19.35 7.15
N ILE A 387 13.02 -19.38 8.19
CA ILE A 387 11.64 -18.87 8.13
C ILE A 387 11.66 -17.38 7.83
N ALA A 388 12.48 -16.57 8.51
CA ALA A 388 12.54 -15.13 8.28
C ALA A 388 12.92 -14.77 6.83
N ALA A 389 13.85 -15.52 6.23
CA ALA A 389 14.34 -15.28 4.87
C ALA A 389 13.33 -15.64 3.77
N GLN A 390 12.33 -16.50 4.03
CA GLN A 390 11.32 -16.86 3.04
C GLN A 390 10.24 -15.78 2.82
N TYR A 391 10.09 -14.83 3.74
CA TYR A 391 9.00 -13.84 3.70
C TYR A 391 9.56 -12.43 3.46
N ASP A 392 9.96 -12.11 2.23
CA ASP A 392 10.14 -10.73 1.75
C ASP A 392 9.02 -10.35 0.75
N PRO A 393 7.92 -9.73 1.24
CA PRO A 393 6.75 -9.39 0.43
C PRO A 393 7.03 -8.37 -0.69
N MET A 394 8.10 -7.58 -0.56
CA MET A 394 8.44 -6.56 -1.56
C MET A 394 9.15 -7.15 -2.77
N SER A 395 9.76 -8.33 -2.62
CA SER A 395 10.41 -9.06 -3.71
C SER A 395 9.46 -9.97 -4.49
N GLU A 396 8.23 -10.14 -4.02
CA GLU A 396 7.29 -11.09 -4.60
C GLU A 396 6.84 -10.67 -6.01
N GLN A 397 6.94 -11.62 -6.94
CA GLN A 397 6.47 -11.46 -8.31
C GLN A 397 4.95 -11.61 -8.34
N LEU A 398 4.29 -10.60 -8.90
CA LEU A 398 2.85 -10.58 -9.09
C LEU A 398 2.52 -11.06 -10.50
N GLU A 399 1.59 -11.99 -10.60
CA GLU A 399 1.07 -12.50 -11.88
C GLU A 399 -0.23 -11.78 -12.23
N ASP A 400 -0.39 -11.38 -13.49
CA ASP A 400 -1.63 -10.78 -13.98
C ASP A 400 -2.71 -11.86 -14.21
N VAL A 401 -3.86 -11.65 -13.61
CA VAL A 401 -5.09 -12.42 -13.83
C VAL A 401 -6.06 -11.52 -14.59
N VAL A 402 -6.21 -11.79 -15.89
CA VAL A 402 -7.07 -11.00 -16.77
C VAL A 402 -8.46 -11.64 -16.85
N LEU A 403 -9.48 -10.89 -16.45
CA LEU A 403 -10.89 -11.27 -16.54
C LEU A 403 -11.57 -10.42 -17.61
N ARG A 404 -12.25 -11.09 -18.55
CA ARG A 404 -12.99 -10.44 -19.63
C ARG A 404 -14.49 -10.68 -19.49
N PRO A 405 -15.35 -9.71 -19.82
CA PRO A 405 -16.79 -9.91 -19.83
C PRO A 405 -17.19 -10.87 -20.96
N LYS A 406 -18.40 -11.43 -20.89
CA LYS A 406 -19.04 -11.99 -22.08
C LYS A 406 -19.85 -10.90 -22.77
N LYS A 407 -20.16 -11.10 -24.05
CA LYS A 407 -21.07 -10.23 -24.80
C LYS A 407 -22.44 -10.06 -24.11
N SER A 408 -22.97 -11.15 -23.54
CA SER A 408 -24.22 -11.15 -22.75
C SER A 408 -24.19 -10.25 -21.52
N ASP A 409 -23.00 -9.85 -21.07
CA ASP A 409 -22.78 -9.12 -19.81
C ASP A 409 -22.51 -7.62 -20.09
N ILE A 410 -22.65 -7.21 -21.35
CA ILE A 410 -22.52 -5.82 -21.80
C ILE A 410 -23.93 -5.25 -21.96
N TYR A 411 -24.29 -4.33 -21.07
CA TYR A 411 -25.59 -3.69 -21.05
C TYR A 411 -25.46 -2.25 -21.52
N GLN A 412 -25.71 -2.03 -22.80
CA GLN A 412 -25.73 -0.69 -23.36
C GLN A 412 -27.03 0.04 -22.95
N LYS A 413 -26.87 1.23 -22.35
CA LYS A 413 -27.99 2.02 -21.81
C LYS A 413 -28.38 3.18 -22.73
N TRP A 414 -27.39 3.79 -23.36
CA TRP A 414 -27.59 4.95 -24.21
C TRP A 414 -26.61 4.95 -25.38
N TYR A 415 -27.06 5.58 -26.46
CA TYR A 415 -26.39 5.64 -27.74
C TYR A 415 -26.98 6.77 -28.57
N GLY A 416 -26.16 7.49 -29.32
CA GLY A 416 -26.63 8.54 -30.21
C GLY A 416 -25.56 9.59 -30.51
N ILE A 417 -26.01 10.78 -30.92
CA ILE A 417 -25.13 11.92 -31.15
C ILE A 417 -25.16 12.84 -29.93
N LEU A 418 -23.98 13.19 -29.41
CA LEU A 418 -23.77 14.29 -28.49
C LEU A 418 -23.29 15.53 -29.24
N TRP A 419 -24.05 16.62 -29.11
CA TRP A 419 -23.68 17.92 -29.60
C TRP A 419 -22.90 18.68 -28.53
N VAL A 420 -21.62 18.90 -28.77
CA VAL A 420 -20.69 19.55 -27.84
C VAL A 420 -20.42 20.98 -28.31
N PRO A 421 -20.68 22.02 -27.49
CA PRO A 421 -20.44 23.40 -27.89
C PRO A 421 -18.95 23.74 -27.84
N PHE A 422 -18.44 24.26 -28.96
CA PHE A 422 -17.11 24.86 -29.07
C PHE A 422 -17.25 26.36 -29.32
N ARG A 423 -16.38 27.14 -28.68
CA ARG A 423 -16.26 28.57 -28.92
C ARG A 423 -15.15 28.79 -29.95
N HIS A 424 -15.51 29.43 -31.05
CA HIS A 424 -14.59 29.86 -32.09
C HIS A 424 -14.30 31.34 -31.89
N ASP A 425 -13.03 31.66 -31.67
CA ASP A 425 -12.59 33.05 -31.57
C ASP A 425 -12.56 33.75 -32.94
N ALA A 426 -12.20 35.04 -32.96
CA ALA A 426 -12.13 35.84 -34.19
C ALA A 426 -11.08 35.33 -35.20
N GLN A 427 -10.15 34.48 -34.77
CA GLN A 427 -9.12 33.85 -35.59
C GLN A 427 -9.54 32.44 -36.04
N GLY A 428 -10.72 32.00 -35.61
CA GLY A 428 -11.29 30.71 -35.92
C GLY A 428 -10.75 29.57 -35.08
N VAL A 429 -10.06 29.82 -33.97
CA VAL A 429 -9.58 28.76 -33.09
C VAL A 429 -10.72 28.27 -32.20
N ALA A 430 -11.00 26.97 -32.26
CA ALA A 430 -12.00 26.34 -31.42
C ALA A 430 -11.43 25.96 -30.05
N SER A 431 -12.15 26.31 -28.99
CA SER A 431 -11.93 25.81 -27.64
C SER A 431 -13.21 25.22 -27.07
N LEU A 432 -13.09 24.18 -26.24
CA LEU A 432 -14.23 23.58 -25.56
C LEU A 432 -14.95 24.64 -24.71
N HIS A 433 -16.28 24.69 -24.78
CA HIS A 433 -17.01 25.69 -24.01
C HIS A 433 -16.83 25.45 -22.49
N PRO A 434 -16.53 26.49 -21.67
CA PRO A 434 -16.25 26.34 -20.23
C PRO A 434 -17.37 25.74 -19.37
N ALA A 435 -18.56 25.55 -19.93
CA ALA A 435 -19.73 25.02 -19.23
C ALA A 435 -19.74 23.49 -19.11
N ILE A 436 -18.71 22.81 -19.63
CA ILE A 436 -18.57 21.35 -19.67
C ILE A 436 -17.53 20.86 -18.62
N GLY A 437 -17.16 21.70 -17.66
CA GLY A 437 -16.15 21.42 -16.63
C GLY A 437 -16.68 20.69 -15.41
#